data_AF-W1XK37-F1
#
_entry.id   AF-W1XK37-F1
#
_cell.length_a   1.000
_cell.length_b   1.000
_cell.length_c   1.000
_cell.angle_alpha   90.00
_cell.angle_beta   90.00
_cell.angle_gamma   90.00
#
_symmetry.space_group_name_H-M   'P 1'
#
loop_
_entity.id
_entity.type
_entity.pdbx_description
1 polymer ?
#
loop_
_entity_poly.entity_id
_entity_poly.type
_entity_poly.pdbx_seq_one_letter_code
_entity_poly.pdbx_strand_id
1 'polypeptide(L)' 'NILAGPLRELAPLISVLPVSGGLLGLSGILASQAESVCEAYADSFALDPVVEKEEWCRITGRKN' A
#
# COMPACT_ATOMS: atom_id res chain seq x y z
N ASN A 1 6.28 3.39 -7.31
CA ASN A 1 6.37 2.66 -8.59
C ASN A 1 7.38 1.53 -8.46
N ILE A 2 7.03 0.54 -7.65
CA ILE A 2 7.78 -0.69 -7.43
C ILE A 2 6.78 -1.85 -7.47
N LEU A 3 7.25 -3.06 -7.73
CA LEU A 3 6.41 -4.24 -7.86
C LEU A 3 5.80 -4.65 -6.50
N ALA A 4 4.69 -5.41 -6.55
CA ALA A 4 3.94 -5.84 -5.36
C ALA A 4 4.79 -6.63 -4.34
N GLY A 5 5.72 -7.48 -4.81
CA GLY A 5 6.60 -8.26 -3.95
C GLY A 5 7.44 -7.39 -3.02
N PRO A 6 8.29 -6.49 -3.55
CA PRO A 6 9.04 -5.52 -2.77
C PRO A 6 8.17 -4.68 -1.82
N LEU A 7 6.95 -4.30 -2.23
CA LEU A 7 6.06 -3.54 -1.35
C LEU A 7 5.65 -4.30 -0.09
N ARG A 8 5.41 -5.61 -0.20
CA ARG A 8 5.11 -6.46 0.96
C ARG A 8 6.33 -6.67 1.85
N GLU A 9 7.48 -6.96 1.25
CA GLU A 9 8.75 -7.17 1.98
C GLU A 9 9.16 -5.92 2.77
N LEU A 10 8.94 -4.74 2.20
CA LEU A 10 9.26 -3.46 2.81
C LEU A 10 8.18 -2.95 3.76
N ALA A 11 7.03 -3.63 3.89
CA ALA A 11 5.92 -3.14 4.72
C ALA A 11 6.32 -2.84 6.18
N PRO A 12 7.12 -3.67 6.89
CA PRO A 12 7.58 -3.34 8.24
C PRO A 12 8.44 -2.08 8.30
N LEU A 13 9.23 -1.81 7.26
CA LEU A 13 10.11 -0.65 7.18
C LEU A 13 9.36 0.62 6.77
N ILE A 14 8.45 0.53 5.79
CA ILE A 14 7.64 1.67 5.34
C ILE A 14 6.65 2.08 6.42
N SER A 15 6.11 1.11 7.18
CA SER A 15 5.07 1.37 8.19
C SER A 15 5.52 2.22 9.38
N VAL A 16 6.83 2.36 9.61
CA VAL A 16 7.37 3.17 10.71
C VAL A 16 7.82 4.57 10.28
N LEU A 17 7.82 4.88 8.98
CA LEU A 17 8.29 6.17 8.48
C LEU A 17 7.25 7.30 8.65
N PRO A 18 5.95 7.09 8.33
CA PRO A 18 4.95 8.12 8.55
C PRO A 18 4.68 8.32 10.04
N VAL A 19 4.60 9.58 10.45
CA VAL A 19 4.04 9.95 11.76
C VAL A 19 2.55 9.59 11.83
N SER A 20 1.97 9.57 13.04
CA SER A 20 0.52 9.35 13.21
C SER A 20 -0.28 10.34 12.37
N GLY A 21 -1.31 9.85 11.68
CA GLY A 21 -2.08 10.63 10.72
C GLY A 21 -1.37 10.93 9.38
N GLY A 22 -0.13 10.46 9.21
CA GLY A 22 0.65 10.57 7.97
C GLY A 22 0.07 9.73 6.82
N LEU A 23 0.42 10.08 5.59
CA LEU A 23 -0.16 9.49 4.39
C LEU A 23 0.71 8.36 3.82
N LEU A 24 0.06 7.36 3.24
CA LEU A 24 0.65 6.29 2.45
C LEU A 24 0.20 6.40 1.00
N GLY A 25 1.14 6.19 0.06
CA GLY A 25 0.83 6.08 -1.36
C GLY A 25 1.71 5.02 -2.02
N LEU A 26 1.10 3.88 -2.40
CA LEU A 26 1.75 2.78 -3.08
C LEU A 26 1.24 2.67 -4.53
N SER A 27 2.15 2.46 -5.47
CA SER A 27 1.86 2.43 -6.92
C SER A 27 2.84 1.52 -7.65
N GLY A 28 2.45 1.07 -8.84
CA GLY A 28 3.21 0.06 -9.61
C GLY A 28 2.79 -1.37 -9.27
N ILE A 29 1.53 -1.53 -8.85
CA ILE A 29 0.95 -2.80 -8.40
C ILE A 29 -0.02 -3.25 -9.48
N LEU A 30 0.04 -4.51 -9.89
CA LEU A 30 -1.00 -5.09 -10.75
C LEU A 30 -2.30 -5.24 -9.93
N ALA A 31 -3.45 -4.97 -10.52
CA ALA A 31 -4.76 -5.07 -9.82
C ALA A 31 -4.95 -6.46 -9.17
N SER A 32 -4.53 -7.52 -9.85
CA SER A 32 -4.55 -8.91 -9.35
C SER A 32 -3.66 -9.17 -8.12
N GLN A 33 -2.76 -8.23 -7.78
CA GLN A 33 -1.85 -8.33 -6.63
C GLN A 33 -2.22 -7.34 -5.50
N ALA A 34 -3.20 -6.47 -5.72
CA ALA A 34 -3.54 -5.37 -4.81
C ALA A 34 -3.89 -5.86 -3.41
N GLU A 35 -4.73 -6.89 -3.31
CA GLU A 35 -5.21 -7.45 -2.04
C GLU A 35 -4.05 -7.87 -1.14
N SER A 36 -3.10 -8.64 -1.67
CA SER A 36 -1.91 -9.07 -0.92
C SER A 36 -1.03 -7.90 -0.44
N VAL A 37 -1.04 -6.76 -1.14
CA VAL A 37 -0.34 -5.56 -0.71
C VAL A 37 -1.16 -4.84 0.36
N CYS A 38 -2.48 -4.75 0.24
CA CYS A 38 -3.34 -4.20 1.28
C CYS A 38 -3.17 -4.94 2.62
N GLU A 39 -3.19 -6.27 2.59
CA GLU A 39 -3.00 -7.11 3.78
C GLU A 39 -1.71 -6.78 4.54
N ALA A 40 -0.60 -6.57 3.82
CA ALA A 40 0.68 -6.25 4.43
C ALA A 40 0.72 -4.88 5.16
N TYR A 41 -0.21 -3.98 4.85
CA TYR A 41 -0.26 -2.63 5.43
C TYR A 41 -1.48 -2.39 6.33
N ALA A 42 -2.45 -3.32 6.36
CA ALA A 42 -3.74 -3.16 7.04
C ALA A 42 -3.62 -2.90 8.55
N ASP A 43 -2.65 -3.52 9.22
CA ASP A 43 -2.43 -3.32 10.67
C ASP A 43 -1.89 -1.94 11.00
N SER A 44 -1.20 -1.30 10.05
CA SER A 44 -0.50 -0.03 10.25
C SER A 44 -1.25 1.18 9.72
N PHE A 45 -2.13 1.00 8.74
CA PHE A 45 -2.79 2.06 8.02
C PHE A 45 -4.28 1.78 7.85
N ALA A 46 -5.10 2.81 8.04
CA ALA A 46 -6.45 2.85 7.50
C ALA A 46 -6.35 3.07 5.98
N LEU A 47 -6.57 1.99 5.21
CA LEU A 47 -6.46 2.02 3.75
C LEU A 47 -7.74 2.55 3.10
N ASP A 48 -7.58 3.36 2.06
CA ASP A 48 -8.64 3.79 1.17
C ASP A 48 -8.99 2.68 0.17
N PRO A 49 -10.17 2.74 -0.49
CA PRO A 49 -10.47 1.85 -1.60
C PRO A 49 -9.39 1.91 -2.68
N VAL A 50 -8.98 0.73 -3.15
CA VAL A 50 -8.00 0.59 -4.24
C VAL A 50 -8.53 1.28 -5.49
N VAL A 51 -7.70 2.11 -6.11
CA VAL A 51 -8.05 2.78 -7.36
C VAL A 51 -7.28 2.12 -8.50
N GLU A 52 -8.01 1.60 -9.47
CA GLU A 52 -7.48 0.90 -10.63
C GLU A 52 -7.42 1.80 -11.86
N LYS A 53 -6.44 1.54 -12.72
CA LYS A 53 -6.31 2.09 -14.06
C LYS A 53 -5.72 0.99 -14.96
N GLU A 54 -6.56 0.46 -15.83
CA GLU A 54 -6.23 -0.70 -16.68
C GLU A 54 -5.80 -1.88 -15.81
N GLU A 55 -4.61 -2.44 -16.01
CA GLU A 55 -4.08 -3.56 -15.23
C GLU A 55 -3.36 -3.11 -13.94
N TRP A 56 -3.19 -1.81 -13.73
CA TRP A 56 -2.44 -1.24 -12.62
C TRP A 56 -3.36 -0.65 -11.56
N CYS A 57 -2.90 -0.62 -10.32
CA CYS A 57 -3.62 0.03 -9.23
C CYS A 57 -2.71 0.89 -8.35
N ARG A 58 -3.38 1.71 -7.55
CA ARG A 58 -2.81 2.53 -6.49
C ARG A 58 -3.54 2.23 -5.19
N ILE A 59 -2.77 2.06 -4.12
CA ILE A 59 -3.26 1.93 -2.75
C ILE A 59 -2.85 3.18 -1.99
N THR A 60 -3.81 3.80 -1.30
CA THR A 60 -3.56 4.94 -0.42
C THR A 60 -4.11 4.63 0.96
N GLY A 61 -3.66 5.39 1.96
CA GLY A 61 -4.18 5.25 3.31
C GLY A 61 -3.54 6.24 4.26
N ARG A 62 -3.94 6.14 5.53
CA ARG A 62 -3.46 7.00 6.61
C ARG A 62 -2.97 6.17 7.79
N LYS A 63 -1.82 6.56 8.35
CA LYS A 63 -1.22 5.91 9.52
C LYS A 63 -2.18 6.05 10.71
N ASN A 64 -2.46 4.92 11.36
CA ASN A 64 -3.23 4.86 12.60
C ASN A 64 -2.53 5.62 13.74
#